data_AF-A0A5N6DGF7-F1
#
_entry.id   AF-A0A5N6DGF7-F1
#
_cell.length_a   1.000
_cell.length_b   1.000
_cell.length_c   1.000
_cell.angle_alpha   90.00
_cell.angle_beta   90.00
_cell.angle_gamma   90.00
#
_symmetry.space_group_name_H-M   'P 1'
#
loop_
_entity.id
_entity.type
_entity.pdbx_description
1 polymer ?
#
loop_
_entity_poly.entity_id
_entity_poly.type
_entity_poly.pdbx_seq_one_letter_code
_entity_poly.pdbx_strand_id
1 'polypeptide(L)'
;MLPRTPDARQLLLPMVFHWPRAPAAVRTREQLSKDLKSFLSQLRCIPNQTSYCFGNSHGGPLNDHRFPSGTGGPFHRISEFNTLLVHSYVRKETKDKIAAVHAHPYRSVFTHADLHPSNILIDRGRLSGIVDWECAGFYPKYWEFTKLMYCAERFPEIQDIIRDAFAGGSYKEELEAERLLWYDTPLGI
;
A
#
# COMPACT_ATOMS: atom_id res chain seq x y z
N MET A 1 23.63 -37.76 -19.45
CA MET A 1 22.75 -37.45 -18.30
C MET A 1 22.96 -35.98 -17.97
N LEU A 2 22.00 -35.11 -18.30
CA LEU A 2 22.05 -33.69 -17.95
C LEU A 2 21.54 -33.51 -16.51
N PRO A 3 22.13 -32.62 -15.69
CA PRO A 3 21.64 -32.36 -14.36
C PRO A 3 20.28 -31.66 -14.45
N ARG A 4 19.29 -32.13 -13.69
CA ARG A 4 18.01 -31.45 -13.54
C ARG A 4 18.26 -30.09 -12.88
N THR A 5 17.92 -29.02 -13.59
CA THR A 5 17.80 -27.68 -13.01
C THR A 5 16.74 -27.72 -11.90
N PRO A 6 16.99 -27.13 -10.71
CA PRO A 6 15.99 -27.08 -9.66
C PRO A 6 14.77 -26.29 -10.13
N ASP A 7 13.59 -26.76 -9.76
CA ASP A 7 12.33 -26.06 -9.97
C ASP A 7 12.38 -24.70 -9.25
N ALA A 8 12.19 -23.60 -9.99
CA ALA A 8 12.19 -22.25 -9.44
C ALA A 8 11.16 -22.06 -8.31
N ARG A 9 10.13 -22.92 -8.24
CA ARG A 9 9.15 -22.94 -7.16
C ARG A 9 9.72 -23.40 -5.82
N GLN A 10 10.78 -24.22 -5.80
CA GLN A 10 11.44 -24.65 -4.56
C GLN A 10 12.38 -23.61 -3.96
N LEU A 11 12.77 -22.58 -4.73
CA LEU A 11 13.66 -21.50 -4.26
C LEU A 11 12.91 -20.36 -3.55
N LEU A 12 11.58 -20.30 -3.63
CA LEU A 12 10.76 -19.24 -3.03
C LEU A 12 10.14 -19.63 -1.68
N LEU A 13 10.19 -20.91 -1.31
CA LEU A 13 9.51 -21.45 -0.13
C LEU A 13 10.11 -21.09 1.26
N PRO A 14 11.37 -20.61 1.42
CA PRO A 14 11.81 -20.13 2.74
C PRO A 14 11.48 -18.65 3.03
N MET A 15 11.02 -17.86 2.04
CA MET A 15 10.93 -16.40 2.20
C MET A 15 9.66 -15.89 2.91
N VAL A 16 8.70 -16.78 3.21
CA VAL A 16 7.35 -16.38 3.65
C VAL A 16 7.17 -16.34 5.18
N PHE A 17 8.11 -16.85 5.99
CA PHE A 17 7.84 -17.07 7.43
C PHE A 17 8.85 -16.54 8.47
N HIS A 18 9.80 -15.68 8.11
CA HIS A 18 10.77 -15.18 9.10
C HIS A 18 10.93 -13.65 9.10
N TRP A 19 9.80 -12.93 9.14
CA TRP A 19 9.84 -11.58 9.71
C TRP A 19 10.28 -11.71 11.19
N PRO A 20 11.30 -10.98 11.67
CA PRO A 20 12.20 -11.54 12.66
C PRO A 20 11.56 -11.64 14.05
N ARG A 21 11.21 -12.86 14.47
CA ARG A 21 11.22 -13.26 15.89
C ARG A 21 12.67 -13.57 16.29
N ALA A 22 13.52 -12.55 16.45
CA ALA A 22 14.87 -12.74 16.98
C ALA A 22 15.42 -11.50 17.74
N PRO A 23 16.28 -11.67 18.77
CA PRO A 23 16.73 -10.58 19.66
C PRO A 23 17.63 -9.51 19.01
N ALA A 24 18.02 -9.67 17.74
CA ALA A 24 18.68 -8.64 16.92
C ALA A 24 17.68 -7.65 16.25
N ALA A 25 16.40 -7.72 16.66
CA ALA A 25 15.27 -7.06 16.03
C ALA A 25 15.34 -5.52 15.99
N VAL A 26 15.93 -4.86 16.98
CA VAL A 26 15.93 -3.38 17.09
C VAL A 26 16.70 -2.74 15.92
N ARG A 27 18.01 -3.03 15.78
CA ARG A 27 18.82 -2.50 14.65
C ARG A 27 18.26 -2.88 13.26
N THR A 28 17.67 -4.06 13.15
CA THR A 28 17.05 -4.52 11.90
C THR A 28 15.79 -3.71 11.60
N ARG A 29 14.97 -3.43 12.62
CA ARG A 29 13.75 -2.62 12.53
C ARG A 29 14.03 -1.19 12.10
N GLU A 30 14.99 -0.51 12.74
CA GLU A 30 15.38 0.85 12.34
C GLU A 30 15.97 0.89 10.94
N GLN A 31 16.73 -0.14 10.55
CA GLN A 31 17.28 -0.21 9.20
C GLN A 31 16.19 -0.44 8.15
N LEU A 32 15.21 -1.30 8.43
CA LEU A 32 14.07 -1.54 7.55
C LEU A 32 13.20 -0.31 7.38
N SER A 33 12.94 0.46 8.45
CA SER A 33 12.17 1.71 8.32
C SER A 33 12.90 2.76 7.47
N LYS A 34 14.23 2.85 7.59
CA LYS A 34 15.07 3.72 6.74
C LYS A 34 15.07 3.27 5.28
N ASP A 35 15.25 1.97 5.04
CA ASP A 35 15.26 1.41 3.68
C ASP A 35 13.89 1.60 3.01
N LEU A 36 12.80 1.30 3.73
CA LEU A 36 11.43 1.52 3.25
C LEU A 36 11.16 3.01 2.96
N LYS A 37 11.56 3.91 3.86
CA LYS A 37 11.45 5.37 3.64
C LYS A 37 12.19 5.81 2.39
N SER A 38 13.41 5.31 2.19
CA SER A 38 14.22 5.61 1.01
C SER A 38 13.51 5.14 -0.27
N PHE A 39 13.01 3.90 -0.28
CA PHE A 39 12.26 3.35 -1.40
C PHE A 39 11.01 4.19 -1.72
N LEU A 40 10.16 4.45 -0.72
CA LEU A 40 8.95 5.25 -0.89
C LEU A 40 9.24 6.67 -1.38
N SER A 41 10.36 7.25 -0.95
CA SER A 41 10.77 8.58 -1.39
C SER A 41 11.18 8.58 -2.86
N GLN A 42 11.94 7.58 -3.30
CA GLN A 42 12.29 7.40 -4.71
C GLN A 42 11.03 7.17 -5.57
N LEU A 43 10.10 6.34 -5.09
CA LEU A 43 8.86 6.06 -5.79
C LEU A 43 8.04 7.33 -6.03
N ARG A 44 7.91 8.15 -4.99
CA ARG A 44 7.16 9.43 -5.04
C ARG A 44 7.84 10.51 -5.89
N CYS A 45 9.09 10.30 -6.34
CA CYS A 45 9.76 11.18 -7.30
C CYS A 45 9.40 10.87 -8.76
N ILE A 46 8.78 9.72 -9.05
CA ILE A 46 8.37 9.37 -10.42
C ILE A 46 7.27 10.34 -10.88
N PRO A 47 7.48 11.10 -11.97
CA PRO A 47 6.52 12.09 -12.43
C PRO A 47 5.33 11.42 -13.12
N ASN A 48 4.12 11.94 -12.88
CA ASN A 48 2.95 11.59 -13.67
C ASN A 48 3.00 12.32 -15.01
N GLN A 49 3.08 11.56 -16.10
CA GLN A 49 3.13 12.08 -17.47
C GLN A 49 1.76 12.08 -18.17
N THR A 50 0.71 11.68 -17.45
CA THR A 50 -0.64 11.52 -17.98
C THR A 50 -1.48 12.76 -17.68
N SER A 51 -2.63 12.90 -18.35
CA SER A 51 -3.61 13.96 -18.08
C SER A 51 -4.50 13.70 -16.86
N TYR A 52 -4.37 12.52 -16.23
CA TYR A 52 -5.20 12.10 -15.11
C TYR A 52 -4.47 12.31 -13.80
N CYS A 53 -5.19 12.71 -12.75
CA CYS A 53 -4.62 12.79 -11.41
C CYS A 53 -4.35 11.40 -10.86
N PHE A 54 -5.28 10.46 -11.03
CA PHE A 54 -5.14 9.09 -10.52
C PHE A 54 -5.40 8.09 -11.64
N GLY A 55 -4.52 7.12 -11.81
CA GLY A 55 -4.49 6.27 -13.00
C GLY A 55 -3.20 5.46 -13.04
N ASN A 56 -3.16 4.42 -13.86
CA ASN A 56 -1.91 3.67 -14.05
C ASN A 56 -0.85 4.53 -14.77
N SER A 57 0.37 4.00 -14.90
CA SER A 57 1.50 4.72 -15.54
C SER A 57 1.27 5.14 -16.99
N HIS A 58 0.29 4.55 -17.68
CA HIS A 58 -0.06 4.83 -19.07
C HIS A 58 -1.33 5.69 -19.21
N GLY A 59 -1.89 6.17 -18.10
CA GLY A 59 -3.11 6.99 -18.09
C GLY A 59 -4.39 6.19 -18.23
N GLY A 60 -4.36 4.90 -17.93
CA GLY A 60 -5.53 4.02 -17.88
C GLY A 60 -6.03 3.74 -16.45
N PRO A 61 -7.00 2.83 -16.31
CA PRO A 61 -7.55 2.45 -15.02
C PRO A 61 -6.49 1.88 -14.07
N LEU A 62 -6.72 2.08 -12.78
CA LEU A 62 -5.97 1.48 -11.68
C LEU A 62 -6.51 0.07 -11.39
N ASN A 63 -5.61 -0.86 -11.09
CA ASN A 63 -5.98 -2.15 -10.49
C ASN A 63 -5.75 -2.06 -8.98
N ASP A 64 -6.75 -2.39 -8.17
CA ASP A 64 -6.59 -2.46 -6.72
C ASP A 64 -7.64 -3.40 -6.14
N HIS A 65 -7.20 -4.34 -5.31
CA HIS A 65 -8.07 -5.30 -4.63
C HIS A 65 -9.07 -4.62 -3.66
N ARG A 66 -8.82 -3.36 -3.28
CA ARG A 66 -9.74 -2.54 -2.48
C ARG A 66 -10.94 -2.05 -3.30
N PHE A 67 -10.86 -2.07 -4.63
CA PHE A 67 -11.98 -1.67 -5.47
C PHE A 67 -12.97 -2.82 -5.63
N PRO A 68 -14.28 -2.57 -5.59
CA PRO A 68 -15.29 -3.63 -5.67
C PRO A 68 -15.19 -4.50 -6.94
N SER A 69 -14.74 -3.93 -8.06
CA SER A 69 -14.52 -4.62 -9.33
C SER A 69 -13.06 -5.02 -9.57
N GLY A 70 -12.15 -4.75 -8.64
CA GLY A 70 -10.70 -4.92 -8.81
C GLY A 70 -10.01 -3.86 -9.70
N THR A 71 -10.78 -3.07 -10.45
CA THR A 71 -10.27 -2.02 -11.35
C THR A 71 -11.13 -0.76 -11.25
N GLY A 72 -10.54 0.43 -11.40
CA GLY A 72 -11.24 1.71 -11.33
C GLY A 72 -10.52 2.87 -12.03
N GLY A 73 -11.27 3.87 -12.49
CA GLY A 73 -10.72 5.08 -13.11
C GLY A 73 -10.39 4.92 -14.60
N PRO A 74 -9.44 5.71 -15.14
CA PRO A 74 -8.66 6.76 -14.46
C PRO A 74 -9.53 7.93 -13.99
N PHE A 75 -8.97 8.81 -13.15
CA PHE A 75 -9.69 9.88 -12.47
C PHE A 75 -8.98 11.22 -12.61
N HIS A 76 -9.75 12.28 -12.83
CA HIS A 76 -9.25 13.66 -12.83
C HIS A 76 -9.33 14.30 -11.44
N ARG A 77 -10.14 13.76 -10.53
CA ARG A 77 -10.37 14.37 -9.21
C ARG A 77 -10.41 13.32 -8.11
N ILE A 78 -10.02 13.75 -6.91
CA ILE A 78 -10.07 12.91 -5.71
C ILE A 78 -11.52 12.49 -5.37
N SER A 79 -12.50 13.34 -5.67
CA SER A 79 -13.92 13.02 -5.46
C SER A 79 -14.38 11.82 -6.28
N GLU A 80 -13.85 11.64 -7.49
CA GLU A 80 -14.20 10.50 -8.37
C GLU A 80 -13.58 9.21 -7.81
N PHE A 81 -12.31 9.26 -7.40
CA PHE A 81 -11.63 8.15 -6.73
C PHE A 81 -12.37 7.73 -5.44
N ASN A 82 -12.71 8.70 -4.59
CA ASN A 82 -13.41 8.44 -3.32
C ASN A 82 -14.83 7.90 -3.51
N THR A 83 -15.53 8.29 -4.58
CA THR A 83 -16.86 7.76 -4.89
C THR A 83 -16.80 6.26 -5.17
N LEU A 84 -15.71 5.78 -5.78
CA LEU A 84 -15.51 4.34 -6.02
C LEU A 84 -15.34 3.56 -4.72
N LEU A 85 -14.70 4.16 -3.70
CA LEU A 85 -14.44 3.52 -2.41
C LEU A 85 -15.67 3.45 -1.50
N VAL A 86 -16.60 4.39 -1.66
CA VAL A 86 -17.83 4.46 -0.85
C VAL A 86 -18.92 3.61 -1.52
N HIS A 87 -18.99 2.33 -1.15
CA HIS A 87 -20.03 1.44 -1.65
C HIS A 87 -21.44 1.93 -1.32
N SER A 88 -22.43 1.48 -2.11
CA SER A 88 -23.85 1.77 -1.88
C SER A 88 -24.33 1.37 -0.48
N TYR A 89 -23.71 0.35 0.12
CA TYR A 89 -24.05 -0.20 1.43
C TYR A 89 -23.34 0.46 2.62
N VAL A 90 -22.40 1.39 2.38
CA VAL A 90 -21.75 2.14 3.48
C VAL A 90 -22.82 2.94 4.22
N ARG A 91 -22.84 2.80 5.55
CA ARG A 91 -23.80 3.48 6.43
C ARG A 91 -23.65 4.99 6.35
N LYS A 92 -24.76 5.71 6.56
CA LYS A 92 -24.77 7.17 6.53
C LYS A 92 -23.79 7.74 7.57
N GLU A 93 -23.76 7.16 8.76
CA GLU A 93 -22.88 7.60 9.84
C GLU A 93 -21.40 7.50 9.47
N THR A 94 -21.02 6.47 8.70
CA THR A 94 -19.65 6.33 8.17
C THR A 94 -19.37 7.40 7.11
N LYS A 95 -20.31 7.62 6.17
CA LYS A 95 -20.19 8.67 5.15
C LYS A 95 -19.99 10.05 5.77
N ASP A 96 -20.76 10.38 6.80
CA ASP A 96 -20.67 11.66 7.51
C ASP A 96 -19.31 11.84 8.20
N LYS A 97 -18.75 10.77 8.79
CA LYS A 97 -17.45 10.79 9.48
C LYS A 97 -16.26 10.95 8.53
N ILE A 98 -16.30 10.34 7.35
CA ILE A 98 -15.18 10.38 6.40
C ILE A 98 -15.25 11.58 5.44
N ALA A 99 -16.35 12.32 5.42
CA ALA A 99 -16.59 13.39 4.45
C ALA A 99 -15.48 14.45 4.41
N ALA A 100 -14.96 14.86 5.57
CA ALA A 100 -13.87 15.84 5.65
C ALA A 100 -12.57 15.34 5.01
N VAL A 101 -12.20 14.08 5.29
CA VAL A 101 -11.03 13.42 4.68
C VAL A 101 -11.23 13.28 3.17
N HIS A 102 -12.42 12.87 2.74
CA HIS A 102 -12.73 12.68 1.32
C HIS A 102 -12.83 14.00 0.52
N ALA A 103 -12.98 15.13 1.20
CA ALA A 103 -12.94 16.46 0.59
C ALA A 103 -11.51 17.03 0.50
N HIS A 104 -10.53 16.42 1.19
CA HIS A 104 -9.17 16.93 1.22
C HIS A 104 -8.50 16.80 -0.17
N PRO A 105 -7.84 17.85 -0.67
CA PRO A 105 -7.09 17.76 -1.92
C PRO A 105 -5.80 16.96 -1.68
N TYR A 106 -5.69 15.80 -2.30
CA TYR A 106 -4.45 15.01 -2.26
C TYR A 106 -3.62 15.21 -3.51
N ARG A 107 -2.31 15.43 -3.32
CA ARG A 107 -1.33 15.28 -4.39
C ARG A 107 -1.33 13.82 -4.86
N SER A 108 -1.28 13.66 -6.17
CA SER A 108 -1.02 12.37 -6.81
C SER A 108 0.46 12.00 -6.78
N VAL A 109 0.75 10.77 -6.37
CA VAL A 109 2.11 10.21 -6.33
C VAL A 109 2.11 8.77 -6.84
N PHE A 110 3.22 8.37 -7.46
CA PHE A 110 3.40 6.98 -7.85
C PHE A 110 3.52 6.10 -6.59
N THR A 111 2.77 5.01 -6.59
CA THR A 111 2.44 4.17 -5.44
C THR A 111 2.45 2.72 -5.91
N HIS A 112 2.96 1.81 -5.08
CA HIS A 112 2.97 0.37 -5.36
C HIS A 112 1.56 -0.21 -5.20
N ALA A 113 0.83 0.28 -4.19
CA ALA A 113 -0.57 -0.05 -3.89
C ALA A 113 -0.86 -1.50 -3.49
N ASP A 114 0.09 -2.41 -3.63
CA ASP A 114 0.03 -3.75 -3.03
C ASP A 114 1.29 -4.12 -2.24
N LEU A 115 1.81 -3.17 -1.46
CA LEU A 115 3.05 -3.39 -0.70
C LEU A 115 2.76 -4.21 0.57
N HIS A 116 2.65 -5.53 0.41
CA HIS A 116 2.51 -6.49 1.52
C HIS A 116 3.90 -7.01 1.96
N PRO A 117 4.10 -7.46 3.22
CA PRO A 117 5.38 -8.07 3.64
C PRO A 117 5.88 -9.22 2.75
N SER A 118 4.99 -9.97 2.10
CA SER A 118 5.37 -11.02 1.12
C SER A 118 5.99 -10.46 -0.17
N ASN A 119 5.73 -9.20 -0.48
CA ASN A 119 6.19 -8.50 -1.68
C ASN A 119 7.47 -7.70 -1.41
N ILE A 120 7.99 -7.74 -0.17
CA ILE A 120 9.24 -7.09 0.25
C ILE A 120 10.32 -8.16 0.43
N LEU A 121 11.37 -8.06 -0.38
CA LEU A 121 12.53 -8.94 -0.29
C LEU A 121 13.57 -8.34 0.66
N ILE A 122 14.07 -9.17 1.58
CA ILE A 122 15.10 -8.80 2.53
C ILE A 122 16.31 -9.72 2.34
N ASP A 123 17.49 -9.14 2.18
CA ASP A 123 18.76 -9.85 2.23
C ASP A 123 19.68 -9.21 3.28
N ARG A 124 20.27 -10.03 4.15
CA ARG A 124 21.19 -9.59 5.22
C ARG A 124 20.65 -8.42 6.06
N GLY A 125 19.35 -8.41 6.35
CA GLY A 125 18.68 -7.37 7.15
C GLY A 125 18.48 -6.04 6.43
N ARG A 126 18.59 -6.02 5.09
CA ARG A 126 18.37 -4.85 4.22
C ARG A 126 17.27 -5.14 3.23
N LEU A 127 16.50 -4.12 2.86
CA LEU A 127 15.57 -4.23 1.73
C LEU A 127 16.39 -4.45 0.45
N SER A 128 16.14 -5.55 -0.25
CA SER A 128 16.87 -5.95 -1.45
C SER A 128 16.03 -5.87 -2.73
N GLY A 129 14.71 -5.85 -2.62
CA GLY A 129 13.82 -5.72 -3.76
C GLY A 129 12.35 -5.65 -3.36
N ILE A 130 11.53 -5.18 -4.30
CA ILE A 130 10.06 -5.17 -4.20
C ILE A 130 9.50 -5.77 -5.48
N VAL A 131 8.52 -6.66 -5.33
CA VAL A 131 7.87 -7.41 -6.41
C VAL A 131 6.37 -7.17 -6.40
N ASP A 132 5.69 -7.68 -7.43
CA ASP A 132 4.22 -7.64 -7.54
C ASP A 132 3.62 -6.25 -7.81
N TRP A 133 4.06 -5.65 -8.92
CA TRP A 133 3.74 -4.27 -9.31
C TRP A 133 2.41 -4.10 -10.06
N GLU A 134 1.52 -5.11 -10.07
CA GLU A 134 0.33 -5.10 -10.92
C GLU A 134 -0.71 -4.04 -10.54
N CYS A 135 -0.70 -3.60 -9.26
CA CYS A 135 -1.50 -2.49 -8.75
C CYS A 135 -0.81 -1.14 -8.85
N ALA A 136 0.43 -1.06 -9.36
CA ALA A 136 1.20 0.16 -9.30
C ALA A 136 0.61 1.27 -10.19
N GLY A 137 0.58 2.48 -9.67
CA GLY A 137 -0.01 3.61 -10.35
C GLY A 137 0.08 4.91 -9.58
N PHE A 138 -0.64 5.92 -10.06
CA PHE A 138 -0.76 7.21 -9.43
C PHE A 138 -1.98 7.25 -8.53
N TYR A 139 -1.75 7.36 -7.22
CA TYR A 139 -2.76 7.33 -6.16
C TYR A 139 -2.68 8.58 -5.27
N PRO A 140 -3.71 8.84 -4.44
CA PRO A 140 -3.62 9.83 -3.37
C PRO A 140 -2.43 9.53 -2.45
N LYS A 141 -1.69 10.57 -2.04
CA LYS A 141 -0.45 10.43 -1.26
C LYS A 141 -0.54 9.53 0.00
N TYR A 142 -1.71 9.43 0.62
CA TYR A 142 -1.95 8.61 1.81
C TYR A 142 -2.11 7.11 1.51
N TRP A 143 -2.40 6.73 0.27
CA TRP A 143 -2.90 5.39 -0.08
C TRP A 143 -1.96 4.25 0.34
N GLU A 144 -0.67 4.37 0.03
CA GLU A 144 0.34 3.37 0.42
C GLU A 144 0.38 3.16 1.94
N PHE A 145 0.23 4.24 2.72
CA PHE A 145 0.29 4.15 4.18
C PHE A 145 -0.90 3.36 4.72
N THR A 146 -2.11 3.68 4.29
CA THR A 146 -3.31 3.01 4.80
C THR A 146 -3.36 1.55 4.38
N LYS A 147 -2.92 1.22 3.15
CA LYS A 147 -2.79 -0.16 2.67
C LYS A 147 -1.76 -0.97 3.46
N LEU A 148 -0.56 -0.42 3.69
CA LEU A 148 0.45 -1.05 4.55
C LEU A 148 -0.09 -1.29 5.97
N MET A 149 -0.81 -0.32 6.53
CA MET A 149 -1.40 -0.43 7.87
C MET A 149 -2.51 -1.48 7.95
N TYR A 150 -3.28 -1.68 6.86
CA TYR A 150 -4.24 -2.77 6.73
C TYR A 150 -3.52 -4.13 6.78
N CYS A 151 -2.50 -4.32 5.94
CA CYS A 151 -1.71 -5.56 5.90
C CYS A 151 -1.01 -5.86 7.25
N ALA A 152 -0.62 -4.82 7.97
CA ALA A 152 0.04 -4.92 9.27
C ALA A 152 -0.93 -4.92 10.47
N GLU A 153 -2.26 -5.01 10.27
CA GLU A 153 -3.24 -4.86 11.34
C GLU A 153 -2.99 -5.78 12.54
N ARG A 154 -2.56 -7.02 12.28
CA ARG A 154 -2.26 -8.04 13.30
C ARG A 154 -0.79 -8.06 13.75
N PHE A 155 0.04 -7.14 13.27
CA PHE A 155 1.49 -7.13 13.47
C PHE A 155 1.97 -5.74 13.97
N PRO A 156 1.81 -5.42 15.26
CA PRO A 156 2.17 -4.12 15.83
C PRO A 156 3.62 -3.69 15.56
N GLU A 157 4.55 -4.64 15.56
CA GLU A 157 5.96 -4.41 15.26
C GLU A 157 6.19 -3.91 13.82
N ILE A 158 5.35 -4.33 12.87
CA ILE A 158 5.37 -3.86 11.48
C ILE A 158 4.72 -2.48 11.38
N GLN A 159 3.63 -2.24 12.11
CA GLN A 159 2.97 -0.93 12.14
C GLN A 159 3.93 0.16 12.56
N ASP A 160 4.78 -0.09 13.56
CA ASP A 160 5.75 0.91 13.97
C ASP A 160 6.81 1.19 12.90
N ILE A 161 7.30 0.17 12.19
CA ILE A 161 8.24 0.35 11.05
C ILE A 161 7.61 1.24 9.98
N ILE A 162 6.34 0.99 9.67
CA ILE A 162 5.57 1.79 8.71
C ILE A 162 5.46 3.23 9.24
N ARG A 163 5.08 3.44 10.50
CA ARG A 163 4.99 4.79 11.08
C ARG A 163 6.33 5.53 11.01
N ASP A 164 7.43 4.87 11.34
CA ASP A 164 8.78 5.44 11.27
C ASP A 164 9.17 5.80 9.82
N ALA A 165 8.82 4.94 8.85
CA ALA A 165 9.09 5.19 7.44
C ALA A 165 8.29 6.40 6.89
N PHE A 166 7.09 6.65 7.44
CA PHE A 166 6.20 7.73 7.04
C PHE A 166 6.25 8.96 7.97
N ALA A 167 7.13 9.02 8.96
CA ALA A 167 7.16 10.02 10.05
C ALA A 167 7.18 11.51 9.63
N GLY A 168 7.34 11.83 8.34
CA GLY A 168 7.16 13.19 7.79
C GLY A 168 5.73 13.55 7.35
N GLY A 169 4.74 12.67 7.53
CA GLY A 169 3.34 12.92 7.24
C GLY A 169 2.43 12.17 8.20
N SER A 170 1.61 12.89 8.95
CA SER A 170 0.54 12.28 9.75
C SER A 170 -0.61 11.92 8.82
N TYR A 171 -0.92 10.63 8.70
CA TYR A 171 -2.09 10.12 7.95
C TYR A 171 -3.13 9.50 8.90
N LYS A 172 -3.26 10.08 10.10
CA LYS A 172 -4.09 9.51 11.17
C LYS A 172 -5.57 9.54 10.78
N GLU A 173 -6.04 10.67 10.26
CA GLU A 173 -7.44 10.86 9.87
C GLU A 173 -7.79 9.97 8.68
N GLU A 174 -6.87 9.84 7.71
CA GLU A 174 -7.00 8.93 6.57
C GLU A 174 -7.07 7.47 7.00
N LEU A 175 -6.22 7.05 7.95
CA LEU A 175 -6.26 5.69 8.48
C LEU A 175 -7.53 5.42 9.28
N GLU A 176 -8.03 6.40 10.04
CA GLU A 176 -9.30 6.28 10.77
C GLU A 176 -10.48 6.18 9.79
N ALA A 177 -10.48 6.97 8.72
CA ALA A 177 -11.49 6.90 7.66
C ALA A 177 -11.46 5.55 6.93
N GLU A 178 -10.28 5.08 6.54
CA GLU A 178 -10.13 3.77 5.89
C GLU A 178 -10.56 2.63 6.80
N ARG A 179 -10.22 2.66 8.09
CA ARG A 179 -10.69 1.66 9.07
C ARG A 179 -12.21 1.61 9.14
N LEU A 180 -12.89 2.76 9.17
CA LEU A 180 -14.35 2.76 9.14
C LEU A 180 -14.84 2.04 7.87
N LEU A 181 -14.27 2.34 6.71
CA LEU A 181 -14.67 1.73 5.45
C LEU A 181 -14.40 0.22 5.39
N TRP A 182 -13.29 -0.28 5.93
CA TRP A 182 -12.95 -1.72 5.94
C TRP A 182 -13.98 -2.57 6.68
N TYR A 183 -14.57 -2.02 7.74
CA TYR A 183 -15.52 -2.75 8.59
C TYR A 183 -16.99 -2.45 8.29
N ASP A 184 -17.27 -1.41 7.50
CA ASP A 184 -18.64 -1.01 7.18
C ASP A 184 -19.19 -1.69 5.93
N THR A 185 -18.32 -2.32 5.13
CA THR A 185 -18.73 -3.11 3.97
C THR A 185 -18.97 -4.57 4.35
N PRO A 186 -20.15 -5.14 4.08
CA PRO A 186 -20.42 -6.57 4.31
C PRO A 186 -19.62 -7.49 3.37
N LEU A 187 -18.93 -6.93 2.38
CA LEU A 187 -18.15 -7.69 1.40
C LEU A 187 -16.71 -7.96 1.83
N GLY A 188 -16.26 -7.38 2.95
CA GLY A 188 -14.96 -7.71 3.54
C GLY A 188 -13.78 -7.57 2.57
N ILE A 189 -13.70 -6.47 1.83
CA ILE A 189 -12.53 -6.02 1.06
C ILE A 189 -12.61 -4.51 0.89
#